data_AF-A0A8H7GZ73-F1
#
_entry.id   AF-A0A8H7GZ73-F1
#
_cell.length_a   1.000
_cell.length_b   1.000
_cell.length_c   1.000
_cell.angle_alpha   90.00
_cell.angle_beta   90.00
_cell.angle_gamma   90.00
#
_symmetry.space_group_name_H-M   'P 1'
#
loop_
_entity.id
_entity.type
_entity.pdbx_description
1 polymer ?
#
loop_
_entity_poly.entity_id
_entity_poly.type
_entity_poly.pdbx_seq_one_letter_code
_entity_poly.pdbx_strand_id
1 'polypeptide(L)'
;MTLEKQPAIFKIHAALFDCDGTLVNSTGAISEFWRDFGKTRPHVNPEEIIRTSHGCRTFDVIAKWSPEDAIEEQVTAWEGAIPDSFGEHARPIPGADAPAGITAGKEAGAMIIGICSTYNPEKVRDAGADIVVDDLTSFKILDYNKETDMFTVQVSKYHYANEEYLQKV
;
A
#
# COMPACT_ATOMS: atom_id res chain seq x y z
N MET A 1 7.84 27.70 -21.07
CA MET A 1 6.50 27.89 -20.50
C MET A 1 6.08 26.57 -19.89
N THR A 2 6.29 26.40 -18.59
CA THR A 2 5.67 25.31 -17.84
C THR A 2 4.18 25.62 -17.78
N LEU A 3 3.36 24.85 -18.48
CA LEU A 3 1.91 24.90 -18.27
C LEU A 3 1.67 24.51 -16.81
N GLU A 4 1.27 25.47 -15.99
CA GLU A 4 0.80 25.18 -14.63
C GLU A 4 -0.41 24.26 -14.76
N LYS A 5 -0.23 22.97 -14.43
CA LYS A 5 -1.32 22.00 -14.40
C LYS A 5 -2.40 22.53 -13.45
N GLN A 6 -3.66 22.51 -13.90
CA GLN A 6 -4.78 22.88 -13.05
C GLN A 6 -4.85 21.93 -11.84
N PRO A 7 -5.18 22.43 -10.63
CA PRO A 7 -5.30 21.56 -9.48
C PRO A 7 -6.46 20.58 -9.66
N ALA A 8 -6.26 19.34 -9.23
CA ALA A 8 -7.35 18.36 -9.14
C ALA A 8 -8.17 18.65 -7.88
N ILE A 9 -9.50 18.72 -8.01
CA ILE A 9 -10.42 19.00 -6.91
C ILE A 9 -11.54 17.98 -6.92
N PHE A 10 -11.78 17.34 -5.79
CA PHE A 10 -12.77 16.29 -5.64
C PHE A 10 -13.35 16.28 -4.22
N LYS A 11 -14.48 15.59 -4.05
CA LYS A 11 -15.18 15.48 -2.77
C LYS A 11 -15.17 14.05 -2.28
N ILE A 12 -14.88 13.85 -1.00
CA ILE A 12 -14.83 12.53 -0.35
C ILE A 12 -15.55 12.54 0.99
N HIS A 13 -16.11 11.40 1.37
CA HIS A 13 -16.61 11.18 2.74
C HIS A 13 -15.46 10.75 3.68
N ALA A 14 -14.52 9.95 3.16
CA ALA A 14 -13.40 9.42 3.92
C ALA A 14 -12.21 9.12 3.00
N ALA A 15 -11.02 8.98 3.60
CA ALA A 15 -9.82 8.44 2.97
C ALA A 15 -9.39 7.19 3.73
N LEU A 16 -9.07 6.11 3.01
CA LEU A 16 -8.53 4.88 3.56
C LEU A 16 -7.05 4.79 3.17
N PHE A 17 -6.21 4.48 4.14
CA PHE A 17 -4.78 4.27 3.94
C PHE A 17 -4.48 2.79 4.20
N ASP A 18 -3.92 2.12 3.20
CA ASP A 18 -3.31 0.80 3.41
C ASP A 18 -2.09 0.92 4.34
N CYS A 19 -1.63 -0.16 4.96
CA CYS A 19 -0.52 -0.13 5.93
C CYS A 19 0.79 -0.61 5.30
N ASP A 20 0.86 -1.88 4.93
CA ASP A 20 2.08 -2.51 4.43
C ASP A 20 2.33 -2.15 2.96
N GLY A 21 3.48 -1.55 2.68
CA GLY A 21 3.76 -0.99 1.34
C GLY A 21 3.13 0.38 1.10
N THR A 22 2.49 0.97 2.13
CA THR A 22 1.82 2.28 2.03
C THR A 22 2.20 3.25 3.16
N LEU A 23 2.01 2.86 4.41
CA LEU A 23 2.44 3.63 5.58
C LEU A 23 3.75 3.08 6.15
N VAL A 24 4.00 1.79 5.98
CA VAL A 24 5.14 1.08 6.56
C VAL A 24 5.71 0.08 5.54
N ASN A 25 7.02 0.12 5.35
CA ASN A 25 7.80 -0.91 4.67
C ASN A 25 8.15 -1.97 5.71
N SER A 26 7.34 -3.02 5.76
CA SER A 26 7.53 -4.18 6.64
C SER A 26 8.45 -5.24 6.04
N THR A 27 8.99 -5.05 4.83
CA THR A 27 9.84 -6.04 4.13
C THR A 27 11.01 -6.53 4.99
N GLY A 28 11.64 -5.64 5.75
CA GLY A 28 12.72 -6.00 6.66
C GLY A 28 12.24 -6.91 7.80
N ALA A 29 11.13 -6.56 8.45
CA ALA A 29 10.56 -7.34 9.55
C ALA A 29 10.10 -8.74 9.08
N ILE A 30 9.44 -8.80 7.92
CA ILE A 30 9.01 -10.07 7.30
C ILE A 30 10.22 -10.93 6.90
N SER A 31 11.31 -10.31 6.43
CA SER A 31 12.53 -11.05 6.07
C SER A 31 13.17 -11.70 7.29
N GLU A 32 13.25 -11.00 8.42
CA GLU A 32 13.78 -11.56 9.66
C GLU A 32 12.87 -12.66 10.24
N PHE A 33 11.55 -12.52 10.12
CA PHE A 33 10.61 -13.59 10.45
C PHE A 33 10.92 -14.88 9.67
N TRP A 34 11.11 -14.79 8.34
CA TRP A 34 11.43 -15.98 7.54
C TRP A 34 12.79 -16.59 7.88
N ARG A 35 13.81 -15.74 8.10
CA ARG A 35 15.14 -16.19 8.56
C ARG A 35 15.06 -16.93 9.89
N ASP A 36 14.26 -16.43 10.83
CA ASP A 36 14.04 -17.07 12.12
C ASP A 36 13.26 -18.38 11.99
N PHE A 37 12.19 -18.37 11.20
CA PHE A 37 11.37 -19.56 10.90
C PHE A 37 12.20 -20.72 10.33
N GLY A 38 13.19 -20.40 9.47
CA GLY A 38 14.10 -21.38 8.87
C GLY A 38 15.13 -21.97 9.85
N LYS A 39 15.44 -21.33 10.99
CA LYS A 39 16.46 -21.82 11.93
C LYS A 39 16.12 -23.20 12.51
N THR A 40 14.84 -23.48 12.71
CA THR A 40 14.35 -24.75 13.27
C THR A 40 13.90 -25.74 12.20
N ARG A 41 13.93 -25.34 10.91
CA ARG A 41 13.38 -26.10 9.78
C ARG A 41 14.42 -26.24 8.67
N PRO A 42 15.29 -27.26 8.74
CA PRO A 42 16.39 -27.42 7.77
C PRO A 42 15.97 -27.58 6.31
N HIS A 43 14.71 -27.96 6.05
CA HIS A 43 14.16 -28.13 4.72
C HIS A 43 13.58 -26.82 4.12
N VAL A 44 13.44 -25.77 4.95
CA VAL A 44 12.94 -24.46 4.53
C VAL A 44 14.14 -23.59 4.14
N ASN A 45 14.11 -23.04 2.91
CA ASN A 45 15.09 -22.05 2.49
C ASN A 45 14.50 -20.63 2.65
N PRO A 46 14.90 -19.87 3.69
CA PRO A 46 14.32 -18.55 3.96
C PRO A 46 14.60 -17.54 2.85
N GLU A 47 15.77 -17.57 2.21
CA GLU A 47 16.09 -16.64 1.11
C GLU A 47 15.18 -16.84 -0.10
N GLU A 48 14.86 -18.10 -0.41
CA GLU A 48 13.97 -18.42 -1.51
C GLU A 48 12.52 -18.04 -1.20
N ILE A 49 12.10 -18.18 0.06
CA ILE A 49 10.80 -17.67 0.52
C ILE A 49 10.76 -16.14 0.36
N ILE A 50 11.72 -15.41 0.93
CA ILE A 50 11.78 -13.94 0.85
C ILE A 50 11.71 -13.46 -0.60
N ARG A 51 12.39 -14.15 -1.52
CA ARG A 51 12.41 -13.82 -2.95
C ARG A 51 11.07 -14.06 -3.65
N THR A 52 10.22 -14.95 -3.15
CA THR A 52 9.02 -15.45 -3.86
C THR A 52 7.71 -15.22 -3.12
N SER A 53 7.73 -14.79 -1.86
CA SER A 53 6.54 -14.69 -1.00
C SER A 53 5.86 -13.33 -0.99
N HIS A 54 6.40 -12.31 -1.67
CA HIS A 54 5.79 -10.98 -1.68
C HIS A 54 4.35 -11.03 -2.21
N GLY A 55 3.41 -10.50 -1.42
CA GLY A 55 1.98 -10.48 -1.75
C GLY A 55 1.25 -11.82 -1.54
N CYS A 56 1.94 -12.86 -1.06
CA CYS A 56 1.32 -14.14 -0.71
C CYS A 56 0.92 -14.15 0.76
N ARG A 57 -0.17 -14.87 1.10
CA ARG A 57 -0.53 -15.09 2.51
C ARG A 57 0.54 -15.94 3.18
N THR A 58 0.91 -15.60 4.41
CA THR A 58 1.90 -16.36 5.21
C THR A 58 1.51 -17.83 5.32
N PHE A 59 0.20 -18.11 5.50
CA PHE A 59 -0.31 -19.48 5.53
C PHE A 59 0.01 -20.27 4.26
N ASP A 60 -0.24 -19.71 3.08
CA ASP A 60 -0.02 -20.41 1.80
C ASP A 60 1.47 -20.69 1.56
N VAL A 61 2.33 -19.77 2.01
CA VAL A 61 3.78 -19.94 1.96
C VAL A 61 4.21 -21.06 2.90
N ILE A 62 3.73 -21.08 4.15
CA ILE A 62 4.04 -22.15 5.10
C ILE A 62 3.49 -23.48 4.60
N ALA A 63 2.24 -23.54 4.11
CA ALA A 63 1.64 -24.74 3.54
C ALA A 63 2.43 -25.33 2.37
N LYS A 64 3.13 -24.48 1.60
CA LYS A 64 4.01 -24.91 0.51
C LYS A 64 5.35 -25.45 1.00
N TRP A 65 5.95 -24.82 2.00
CA TRP A 65 7.35 -25.05 2.40
C TRP A 65 7.51 -25.94 3.63
N SER A 66 6.55 -25.90 4.56
CA SER A 66 6.48 -26.69 5.79
C SER A 66 5.01 -27.01 6.11
N PRO A 67 4.36 -27.93 5.34
CA PRO A 67 2.93 -28.22 5.46
C PRO A 67 2.49 -28.63 6.88
N GLU A 68 3.36 -29.27 7.64
CA GLU A 68 3.13 -29.68 9.03
C GLU A 68 2.94 -28.49 9.99
N ASP A 69 3.44 -27.31 9.63
CA ASP A 69 3.34 -26.08 10.43
C ASP A 69 2.17 -25.18 9.99
N ALA A 70 1.47 -25.53 8.91
CA ALA A 70 0.38 -24.74 8.33
C ALA A 70 -0.92 -24.90 9.11
N ILE A 71 -0.90 -24.49 10.38
CA ILE A 71 -2.05 -24.47 11.29
C ILE A 71 -2.51 -23.03 11.44
N GLU A 72 -3.76 -22.73 11.06
CA GLU A 72 -4.26 -21.35 10.92
C GLU A 72 -4.13 -20.52 12.20
N GLU A 73 -4.44 -21.10 13.37
CA GLU A 73 -4.28 -20.46 14.68
C GLU A 73 -2.82 -20.10 14.97
N GLN A 74 -1.90 -21.02 14.67
CA GLN A 74 -0.46 -20.82 14.87
C GLN A 74 0.11 -19.77 13.92
N VAL A 75 -0.26 -19.83 12.64
CA VAL A 75 0.19 -18.85 11.64
C VAL A 75 -0.32 -17.45 12.01
N THR A 76 -1.57 -17.34 12.45
CA THR A 76 -2.15 -16.07 12.93
C THR A 76 -1.37 -15.53 14.13
N ALA A 77 -1.03 -16.40 15.09
CA ALA A 77 -0.25 -16.01 16.26
C ALA A 77 1.18 -15.55 15.88
N TRP A 78 1.81 -16.21 14.91
CA TRP A 78 3.11 -15.78 14.39
C TRP A 78 3.04 -14.44 13.70
N GLU A 79 2.09 -14.22 12.79
CA GLU A 79 1.89 -12.92 12.13
C GLU A 79 1.65 -11.80 13.14
N GLY A 80 0.80 -12.05 14.14
CA GLY A 80 0.50 -11.09 15.20
C GLY A 80 1.72 -10.71 16.06
N ALA A 81 2.73 -11.59 16.15
CA ALA A 81 3.94 -11.35 16.93
C ALA A 81 5.08 -10.66 16.14
N ILE A 82 4.97 -10.56 14.80
CA ILE A 82 5.99 -9.92 13.96
C ILE A 82 6.27 -8.46 14.35
N PRO A 83 5.25 -7.61 14.62
CA PRO A 83 5.49 -6.22 15.00
C PRO A 83 6.34 -6.10 16.27
N ASP A 84 6.08 -6.94 17.27
CA ASP A 84 6.82 -6.92 18.53
C ASP A 84 8.21 -7.56 18.40
N SER A 85 8.35 -8.60 17.58
CA SER A 85 9.59 -9.38 17.46
C SER A 85 10.59 -8.78 16.48
N PHE A 86 10.12 -8.16 15.40
CA PHE A 86 10.94 -7.73 14.27
C PHE A 86 10.59 -6.32 13.78
N GLY A 87 9.70 -5.59 14.45
CA GLY A 87 9.23 -4.26 14.04
C GLY A 87 10.34 -3.21 13.94
N GLU A 88 11.47 -3.39 14.62
CA GLU A 88 12.64 -2.52 14.48
C GLU A 88 13.26 -2.51 13.08
N HIS A 89 12.94 -3.51 12.25
CA HIS A 89 13.34 -3.60 10.85
C HIS A 89 12.33 -2.96 9.89
N ALA A 90 11.14 -2.58 10.37
CA ALA A 90 10.17 -1.85 9.59
C ALA A 90 10.58 -0.37 9.46
N ARG A 91 10.21 0.26 8.34
CA ARG A 91 10.49 1.67 8.08
C ARG A 91 9.21 2.38 7.65
N PRO A 92 8.92 3.60 8.10
CA PRO A 92 7.78 4.35 7.57
C PRO A 92 7.97 4.58 6.06
N ILE A 93 6.92 4.36 5.27
CA ILE A 93 6.86 4.72 3.85
C ILE A 93 6.13 6.05 3.72
N PRO A 94 6.68 7.01 2.97
CA PRO A 94 5.92 8.16 2.51
C PRO A 94 4.88 7.76 1.43
N GLY A 95 3.73 7.18 1.82
CA GLY A 95 2.54 7.04 0.96
C GLY A 95 2.33 5.71 0.19
N ALA A 96 1.14 5.55 -0.40
CA ALA A 96 0.57 4.31 -0.96
C ALA A 96 0.96 4.00 -2.42
N ASP A 97 1.81 3.01 -2.69
CA ASP A 97 2.26 2.71 -4.06
C ASP A 97 1.97 1.30 -4.59
N ALA A 98 1.41 0.41 -3.77
CA ALA A 98 1.34 -1.01 -4.08
C ALA A 98 0.22 -1.35 -5.10
N PRO A 99 0.52 -2.02 -6.25
CA PRO A 99 -0.47 -2.38 -7.27
C PRO A 99 -1.64 -3.25 -6.77
N ALA A 100 -1.39 -4.13 -5.79
CA ALA A 100 -2.42 -4.95 -5.18
C ALA A 100 -3.44 -4.10 -4.40
N GLY A 101 -2.96 -3.11 -3.65
CA GLY A 101 -3.81 -2.15 -2.94
C GLY A 101 -4.63 -1.28 -3.89
N ILE A 102 -4.03 -0.84 -5.00
CA ILE A 102 -4.73 -0.08 -6.05
C ILE A 102 -5.88 -0.91 -6.64
N THR A 103 -5.61 -2.17 -7.01
CA THR A 103 -6.61 -3.07 -7.60
C THR A 103 -7.76 -3.33 -6.63
N ALA A 104 -7.44 -3.68 -5.39
CA ALA A 104 -8.46 -3.96 -4.36
C ALA A 104 -9.35 -2.75 -4.08
N GLY A 105 -8.76 -1.55 -4.03
CA GLY A 105 -9.52 -0.31 -3.87
C GLY A 105 -10.45 0.00 -5.06
N LYS A 106 -9.99 -0.24 -6.30
CA LYS A 106 -10.85 -0.10 -7.49
C LYS A 106 -12.00 -1.10 -7.49
N GLU A 107 -11.75 -2.36 -7.12
CA GLU A 107 -12.80 -3.38 -6.99
C GLU A 107 -13.83 -3.02 -5.91
N ALA A 108 -13.41 -2.31 -4.86
CA ALA A 108 -14.28 -1.76 -3.83
C ALA A 108 -15.05 -0.49 -4.28
N GLY A 109 -14.85 -0.01 -5.51
CA GLY A 109 -15.49 1.19 -6.04
C GLY A 109 -14.95 2.50 -5.47
N ALA A 110 -13.77 2.46 -4.83
CA ALA A 110 -13.13 3.65 -4.30
C ALA A 110 -12.39 4.45 -5.38
N MET A 111 -12.28 5.76 -5.17
CA MET A 111 -11.32 6.60 -5.87
C MET A 111 -9.92 6.29 -5.35
N ILE A 112 -8.95 6.10 -6.25
CA ILE A 112 -7.59 5.68 -5.87
C ILE A 112 -6.56 6.78 -6.13
N ILE A 113 -5.91 7.18 -5.05
CA ILE A 113 -4.70 8.00 -5.09
C ILE A 113 -3.49 7.05 -5.06
N GLY A 114 -2.80 6.92 -6.18
CA GLY A 114 -1.53 6.21 -6.27
C GLY A 114 -0.37 7.14 -5.94
N ILE A 115 0.52 6.71 -5.06
CA ILE A 115 1.73 7.43 -4.65
C ILE A 115 2.93 6.72 -5.26
N CYS A 116 3.94 7.45 -5.72
CA CYS A 116 5.10 6.89 -6.40
C CYS A 116 6.31 6.75 -5.47
N SER A 117 6.25 5.86 -4.47
CA SER A 117 7.43 5.59 -3.61
C SER A 117 8.37 4.51 -4.19
N THR A 118 7.82 3.39 -4.69
CA THR A 118 8.55 2.19 -5.15
C THR A 118 8.44 2.01 -6.66
N TYR A 119 7.27 2.29 -7.22
CA TYR A 119 6.99 2.15 -8.63
C TYR A 119 6.96 3.50 -9.35
N ASN A 120 7.33 3.50 -10.63
CA ASN A 120 7.27 4.71 -11.44
C ASN A 120 5.79 5.13 -11.71
N PRO A 121 5.55 6.41 -12.05
CA PRO A 121 4.19 6.93 -12.22
C PRO A 121 3.37 6.21 -13.29
N GLU A 122 4.00 5.75 -14.38
CA GLU A 122 3.32 5.02 -15.45
C GLU A 122 2.75 3.70 -14.94
N LYS A 123 3.54 2.93 -14.18
CA LYS A 123 3.10 1.66 -13.62
C LYS A 123 1.99 1.83 -12.58
N VAL A 124 2.06 2.88 -11.76
CA VAL A 124 1.01 3.19 -10.78
C VAL A 124 -0.29 3.59 -11.48
N ARG A 125 -0.20 4.40 -12.55
CA ARG A 125 -1.37 4.75 -13.39
C ARG A 125 -1.96 3.52 -14.05
N ASP A 126 -1.13 2.68 -14.67
CA ASP A 126 -1.57 1.51 -15.43
C ASP A 126 -2.19 0.42 -14.51
N ALA A 127 -1.89 0.46 -13.20
CA ALA A 127 -2.56 -0.35 -12.19
C ALA A 127 -3.99 0.13 -11.88
N GLY A 128 -4.40 1.30 -12.36
CA GLY A 128 -5.75 1.84 -12.22
C GLY A 128 -5.89 3.02 -11.26
N ALA A 129 -4.80 3.67 -10.86
CA ALA A 129 -4.86 4.86 -10.01
C ALA A 129 -5.53 6.05 -10.74
N ASP A 130 -6.48 6.70 -10.06
CA ASP A 130 -7.26 7.81 -10.58
C ASP A 130 -6.49 9.14 -10.53
N ILE A 131 -5.60 9.28 -9.54
CA ILE A 131 -4.61 10.36 -9.43
C ILE A 131 -3.28 9.75 -9.02
N VAL A 132 -2.19 10.16 -9.65
CA VAL A 132 -0.83 9.69 -9.37
C VAL A 132 0.05 10.83 -8.89
N VAL A 133 0.63 10.70 -7.70
CA VAL A 133 1.42 11.74 -7.01
C VAL A 133 2.76 11.20 -6.52
N ASP A 134 3.72 12.07 -6.23
CA ASP A 134 4.97 11.67 -5.56
C ASP A 134 4.76 11.41 -4.06
N ASP A 135 3.92 12.23 -3.42
CA ASP A 135 3.64 12.20 -2.00
C ASP A 135 2.34 12.96 -1.67
N LEU A 136 1.99 13.03 -0.39
CA LEU A 136 0.80 13.73 0.10
C LEU A 136 1.02 15.22 0.39
N THR A 137 2.21 15.78 0.17
CA THR A 137 2.54 17.16 0.60
C THR A 137 1.74 18.23 -0.15
N SER A 138 1.20 17.90 -1.32
CA SER A 138 0.44 18.82 -2.15
C SER A 138 -1.08 18.80 -1.89
N PHE A 139 -1.54 17.95 -0.97
CA PHE A 139 -2.94 17.77 -0.61
C PHE A 139 -3.39 18.85 0.37
N LYS A 140 -4.59 19.38 0.16
CA LYS A 140 -5.23 20.35 1.07
C LYS A 140 -6.70 20.02 1.22
N ILE A 141 -7.19 20.06 2.45
CA ILE A 141 -8.62 20.13 2.73
C ILE A 141 -9.04 21.59 2.59
N LEU A 142 -9.90 21.89 1.62
CA LEU A 142 -10.39 23.24 1.38
C LEU A 142 -11.61 23.57 2.24
N ASP A 143 -12.52 22.60 2.41
CA ASP A 143 -13.79 22.79 3.10
C ASP A 143 -14.35 21.46 3.62
N TYR A 144 -15.27 21.54 4.58
CA TYR A 144 -16.08 20.42 5.07
C TYR A 144 -17.56 20.83 5.13
N ASN A 145 -18.39 20.15 4.35
CA ASN A 145 -19.84 20.35 4.34
C ASN A 145 -20.51 19.35 5.30
N LYS A 146 -21.08 19.87 6.38
CA LYS A 146 -21.78 19.11 7.43
C LYS A 146 -23.10 18.49 7.00
N GLU A 147 -23.79 19.07 6.02
CA GLU A 147 -25.08 18.55 5.54
C GLU A 147 -24.88 17.30 4.67
N THR A 148 -23.82 17.30 3.87
CA THR A 148 -23.46 16.17 2.99
C THR A 148 -22.44 15.22 3.61
N ASP A 149 -21.83 15.59 4.74
CA ASP A 149 -20.70 14.89 5.37
C ASP A 149 -19.51 14.66 4.40
N MET A 150 -19.12 15.71 3.67
CA MET A 150 -18.07 15.62 2.65
C MET A 150 -16.97 16.64 2.85
N PHE A 151 -15.72 16.21 2.66
CA PHE A 151 -14.55 17.07 2.54
C PHE A 151 -14.31 17.43 1.07
N THR A 152 -13.97 18.69 0.81
CA THR A 152 -13.44 19.11 -0.49
C THR A 152 -11.92 19.08 -0.43
N VAL A 153 -11.29 18.28 -1.29
CA VAL A 153 -9.85 18.07 -1.33
C VAL A 153 -9.28 18.68 -2.59
N GLN A 154 -8.11 19.30 -2.48
CA GLN A 154 -7.32 19.81 -3.58
C GLN A 154 -5.95 19.14 -3.63
N VAL A 155 -5.51 18.77 -4.84
CA VAL A 155 -4.16 18.27 -5.12
C VAL A 155 -3.50 19.16 -6.18
N SER A 156 -2.35 19.73 -5.84
CA SER A 156 -1.68 20.73 -6.67
C SER A 156 -0.45 20.21 -7.42
N LYS A 157 0.10 19.06 -7.03
CA LYS A 157 1.23 18.41 -7.71
C LYS A 157 0.90 16.94 -7.96
N TYR A 158 0.87 16.56 -9.22
CA TYR A 158 0.57 15.19 -9.65
C TYR A 158 1.21 14.88 -11.01
N HIS A 159 1.54 13.62 -11.22
CA HIS A 159 1.97 13.07 -12.51
C HIS A 159 0.78 12.90 -13.45
N TYR A 160 -0.33 12.37 -12.92
CA TYR A 160 -1.56 12.08 -13.64
C TYR A 160 -2.79 12.34 -12.76
N ALA A 161 -3.90 12.74 -13.38
CA ALA A 161 -5.22 12.81 -12.76
C ALA A 161 -6.27 12.61 -13.85
N ASN A 162 -7.31 11.80 -13.58
CA ASN A 162 -8.45 11.69 -14.51
C ASN A 162 -9.08 13.07 -14.74
N GLU A 163 -9.51 13.33 -15.98
CA GLU A 163 -10.09 14.62 -16.37
C GLU A 163 -11.34 14.99 -15.56
N GLU A 164 -12.07 14.01 -15.03
CA GLU A 164 -13.25 14.22 -14.20
C GLU A 164 -12.96 14.95 -12.88
N TYR A 165 -11.72 14.87 -12.38
CA TYR A 165 -11.27 15.54 -11.16
C TYR A 165 -10.57 16.87 -11.45
N LEU A 166 -10.37 17.21 -12.72
CA LEU A 166 -9.84 18.50 -13.11
C LEU A 166 -11.01 19.48 -13.24
N GLN A 167 -10.88 20.67 -12.64
CA GLN A 167 -11.90 21.70 -12.85
C GLN A 167 -11.94 22.11 -14.31
N LYS A 168 -13.11 21.96 -14.96
CA LYS A 168 -13.35 22.56 -16.26
C LYS A 168 -13.41 24.08 -16.09
N VAL A 169 -12.55 24.79 -16.82
CA VAL A 169 -12.59 26.26 -16.94
C VAL A 169 -13.86 26.68 -17.65
#